data_AF-A0A679GLY8-F1
#
_entry.id   AF-A0A679GLY8-F1
#
_cell.length_a   1.000
_cell.length_b   1.000
_cell.length_c   1.000
_cell.angle_alpha   90.00
_cell.angle_beta   90.00
_cell.angle_gamma   90.00
#
_symmetry.space_group_name_H-M   'P 1'
#
loop_
_entity.id
_entity.type
_entity.pdbx_description
1 polymer ?
#
loop_
_entity_poly.entity_id
_entity_poly.type
_entity_poly.pdbx_seq_one_letter_code
_entity_poly.pdbx_strand_id
1 'polypeptide(L)'
;MRAAICMLCGRPCVCCGLVDCGCWFRFADYRPLAPRAAGHPVGLEWFCAEHREAAGECTNMPSDQALAHLVARFGSMAPDHPWSEEPSLWVLDAGEQPIKVFALLRLAAQLTPAQARERMQTGRFRVLNASSYELKRWHELFTAAGAHLEYRCE
;
A
#
# COMPACT_ATOMS: atom_id res chain seq x y z
N MET A 1 -1.55 -12.20 8.52
CA MET A 1 -1.75 -12.32 7.06
C MET A 1 -0.59 -11.58 6.42
N ARG A 2 0.16 -12.17 5.47
CA ARG A 2 1.23 -11.44 4.77
C ARG A 2 0.61 -10.27 4.02
N ALA A 3 1.30 -9.14 3.96
CA ALA A 3 0.85 -8.01 3.15
C ALA A 3 0.70 -8.43 1.68
N ALA A 4 -0.31 -7.92 1.01
CA ALA A 4 -0.48 -8.13 -0.43
C ALA A 4 0.69 -7.44 -1.16
N ILE A 5 1.52 -8.22 -1.84
CA ILE A 5 2.76 -7.81 -2.50
C ILE A 5 2.68 -8.19 -3.96
N CYS A 6 3.03 -7.27 -4.86
CA CYS A 6 2.94 -7.55 -6.30
C CYS A 6 3.97 -8.61 -6.66
N MET A 7 3.52 -9.70 -7.28
CA MET A 7 4.40 -10.80 -7.66
C MET A 7 5.40 -10.46 -8.77
N LEU A 8 5.28 -9.29 -9.43
CA LEU A 8 6.24 -8.83 -10.45
C LEU A 8 7.24 -7.80 -9.93
N CYS A 9 6.75 -6.75 -9.26
CA CYS A 9 7.60 -5.63 -8.84
C CYS A 9 7.86 -5.56 -7.33
N GLY A 10 7.32 -6.50 -6.56
CA GLY A 10 7.46 -6.54 -5.11
C GLY A 10 6.74 -5.41 -4.36
N ARG A 11 6.18 -4.41 -5.04
CA ARG A 11 5.54 -3.28 -4.34
C ARG A 11 4.36 -3.78 -3.50
N PRO A 12 4.31 -3.46 -2.20
CA PRO A 12 3.17 -3.80 -1.37
C PRO A 12 1.97 -2.90 -1.71
N CYS A 13 0.73 -3.42 -1.59
CA CYS A 13 -0.53 -2.67 -1.79
C CYS A 13 -0.55 -1.32 -1.04
N VAL A 14 0.16 -1.27 0.08
CA VAL A 14 0.25 -0.12 0.98
C VAL A 14 0.88 1.12 0.33
N CYS A 15 1.76 0.94 -0.67
CA CYS A 15 2.45 2.03 -1.35
C CYS A 15 1.62 2.66 -2.48
N CYS A 16 0.48 2.06 -2.86
CA CYS A 16 -0.28 2.52 -4.02
C CYS A 16 -1.19 3.71 -3.72
N GLY A 17 -1.27 4.12 -2.46
CA GLY A 17 -1.97 5.33 -1.99
C GLY A 17 -3.42 5.54 -2.39
N LEU A 18 -4.09 4.51 -2.90
CA LEU A 18 -5.40 4.62 -3.54
C LEU A 18 -6.33 3.51 -3.09
N VAL A 19 -7.63 3.80 -3.20
CA VAL A 19 -8.78 2.88 -3.06
C VAL A 19 -8.70 1.70 -4.06
N ASP A 20 -7.71 1.72 -4.97
CA ASP A 20 -7.51 0.74 -6.05
C ASP A 20 -6.03 0.29 -6.13
N CYS A 21 -5.49 -0.25 -5.03
CA CYS A 21 -4.06 -0.61 -4.94
C CYS A 21 -3.63 -1.79 -5.83
N GLY A 22 -4.58 -2.57 -6.34
CA GLY A 22 -4.32 -3.83 -7.04
C GLY A 22 -5.45 -4.83 -6.86
N CYS A 23 -5.24 -6.05 -7.35
CA CYS A 23 -6.25 -7.10 -7.28
C CYS A 23 -5.64 -8.48 -7.02
N TRP A 24 -6.42 -9.34 -6.37
CA TRP A 24 -6.14 -10.77 -6.25
C TRP A 24 -6.67 -11.50 -7.47
N PHE A 25 -5.83 -12.33 -8.09
CA PHE A 25 -6.19 -13.16 -9.22
C PHE A 25 -6.13 -14.62 -8.86
N ARG A 26 -7.15 -15.36 -9.31
CA ARG A 26 -7.17 -16.82 -9.29
C ARG A 26 -6.72 -17.31 -10.66
N PHE A 27 -5.62 -18.05 -10.68
CA PHE A 27 -5.10 -18.70 -11.88
C PHE A 27 -5.71 -20.10 -12.04
N ALA A 28 -5.41 -20.75 -13.16
CA ALA A 28 -6.04 -22.03 -13.54
C ALA A 28 -5.78 -23.16 -12.53
N ASP A 29 -4.69 -23.08 -11.77
CA ASP A 29 -4.29 -24.04 -10.75
C ASP A 29 -4.75 -23.65 -9.33
N TYR A 30 -5.67 -22.67 -9.22
CA TYR A 30 -6.16 -22.18 -7.93
C TYR A 30 -6.76 -23.31 -7.08
N ARG A 31 -6.23 -23.47 -5.87
CA ARG A 31 -6.74 -24.42 -4.87
C ARG A 31 -6.98 -23.71 -3.55
N PRO A 32 -8.24 -23.57 -3.11
CA PRO A 32 -8.54 -22.94 -1.83
C PRO A 32 -7.96 -23.76 -0.68
N LEU A 33 -7.59 -23.08 0.41
CA LEU A 33 -7.18 -23.75 1.63
C LEU A 33 -8.39 -24.41 2.31
N ALA A 34 -8.16 -25.53 2.99
CA ALA A 34 -9.17 -26.15 3.83
C ALA A 34 -9.66 -25.17 4.92
N PRO A 35 -10.89 -25.31 5.41
CA PRO A 35 -11.38 -24.50 6.51
C PRO A 35 -10.41 -24.52 7.70
N ARG A 36 -10.07 -23.34 8.24
CA ARG A 36 -9.13 -23.14 9.36
C ARG A 36 -7.66 -23.47 9.07
N ALA A 37 -7.30 -23.83 7.84
CA ALA A 37 -5.89 -23.94 7.46
C ALA A 37 -5.27 -22.54 7.30
N ALA A 38 -4.08 -22.36 7.87
CA ALA A 38 -3.29 -21.15 7.69
C ALA A 38 -2.37 -21.31 6.47
N GLY A 39 -2.20 -20.23 5.69
CA GLY A 39 -1.28 -20.22 4.57
C GLY A 39 -1.75 -19.32 3.43
N HIS A 40 -1.12 -19.52 2.29
CA HIS A 40 -1.45 -18.88 1.03
C HIS A 40 -2.00 -19.93 0.06
N PRO A 41 -3.24 -19.78 -0.46
CA PRO A 41 -3.80 -20.71 -1.44
C PRO A 41 -2.91 -20.82 -2.68
N VAL A 42 -2.76 -22.03 -3.23
CA VAL A 42 -2.06 -22.21 -4.51
C VAL A 42 -2.84 -21.48 -5.60
N GLY A 43 -2.15 -20.86 -6.56
CA GLY A 43 -2.74 -20.19 -7.71
C GLY A 43 -3.51 -18.90 -7.37
N LEU A 44 -3.30 -18.30 -6.19
CA LEU A 44 -3.93 -17.04 -5.78
C LEU A 44 -2.87 -15.95 -5.63
N GLU A 45 -2.65 -15.10 -6.63
CA GLU A 45 -1.57 -14.11 -6.56
C GLU A 45 -2.12 -12.68 -6.53
N TRP A 46 -1.37 -11.75 -5.93
CA TRP A 46 -1.72 -10.33 -5.93
C TRP A 46 -0.84 -9.53 -6.90
N PHE A 47 -1.46 -8.58 -7.59
CA PHE A 47 -0.76 -7.66 -8.49
C PHE A 47 -1.20 -6.23 -8.22
N CYS A 48 -0.25 -5.29 -8.27
CA CYS A 48 -0.55 -3.87 -8.10
C CYS A 48 -1.34 -3.31 -9.29
N ALA A 49 -1.86 -2.09 -9.14
CA ALA A 49 -2.64 -1.40 -10.17
C ALA A 49 -1.96 -1.37 -11.56
N GLU A 50 -0.62 -1.26 -11.61
CA GLU A 50 0.15 -1.25 -12.86
C GLU A 50 0.18 -2.60 -13.57
N HIS A 51 0.15 -3.71 -12.82
CA HIS A 51 0.32 -5.05 -13.36
C HIS A 51 -0.97 -5.88 -13.42
N ARG A 52 -2.07 -5.38 -12.84
CA ARG A 52 -3.33 -6.14 -12.74
C ARG A 52 -3.95 -6.49 -14.09
N GLU A 53 -3.85 -5.61 -15.09
CA GLU A 53 -4.48 -5.83 -16.39
C GLU A 53 -3.82 -7.01 -17.11
N ALA A 54 -2.49 -6.98 -17.21
CA ALA A 54 -1.71 -8.07 -17.78
C ALA A 54 -1.87 -9.38 -16.99
N ALA A 55 -1.96 -9.32 -15.65
CA ALA A 55 -2.26 -10.50 -14.84
C ALA A 55 -3.65 -11.09 -15.16
N GLY A 56 -4.65 -10.23 -15.41
CA GLY A 56 -5.99 -10.62 -15.82
C GLY A 56 -6.03 -11.36 -17.16
N GLU A 57 -5.16 -11.01 -18.11
CA GLU A 57 -5.04 -11.72 -19.39
C GLU A 57 -4.50 -13.16 -19.22
N CYS A 58 -3.80 -13.43 -18.11
CA CYS A 58 -3.11 -14.69 -17.88
C CYS A 58 -3.87 -15.67 -16.97
N THR A 59 -5.10 -15.35 -16.51
CA THR A 59 -5.83 -16.18 -15.52
C THR A 59 -6.14 -17.60 -15.98
N ASN A 60 -6.14 -17.84 -17.30
CA ASN A 60 -6.34 -19.16 -17.89
C ASN A 60 -5.09 -20.05 -17.85
N MET A 61 -3.94 -19.53 -17.41
CA MET A 61 -2.70 -20.26 -17.23
C MET A 61 -2.51 -20.66 -15.76
N PRO A 62 -1.75 -21.72 -15.46
CA PRO A 62 -1.23 -21.97 -14.11
C PRO A 62 -0.39 -20.78 -13.62
N SER A 63 -0.37 -20.51 -12.31
CA SER A 63 0.26 -19.30 -11.77
C SER A 63 1.77 -19.22 -12.06
N ASP A 64 2.48 -20.34 -12.06
CA ASP A 64 3.91 -20.40 -12.41
C ASP A 64 4.18 -19.98 -13.87
N GLN A 65 3.35 -20.46 -14.81
CA GLN A 65 3.42 -20.11 -16.22
C GLN A 65 3.00 -18.66 -16.47
N ALA A 66 1.94 -18.20 -15.80
CA ALA A 66 1.50 -16.82 -15.87
C ALA A 66 2.61 -15.86 -15.37
N LEU A 67 3.23 -16.18 -14.23
CA LEU A 67 4.34 -15.40 -13.69
C LEU A 67 5.55 -15.40 -14.64
N ALA A 68 5.92 -16.55 -15.20
CA ALA A 68 7.00 -16.62 -16.18
C ALA A 68 6.70 -15.76 -17.44
N HIS A 69 5.46 -15.81 -17.94
CA HIS A 69 5.02 -15.00 -19.07
C HIS A 69 5.10 -13.49 -18.77
N LEU A 70 4.61 -13.09 -17.59
CA LEU A 70 4.62 -11.71 -17.14
C LEU A 70 6.05 -11.19 -16.89
N VAL A 71 6.93 -12.01 -16.30
CA VAL A 71 8.35 -11.69 -16.13
C VAL A 71 9.04 -11.54 -17.48
N ALA A 72 8.73 -12.36 -18.48
CA ALA A 72 9.27 -12.20 -19.82
C ALA A 72 8.80 -10.90 -20.50
N ARG A 73 7.58 -10.44 -20.20
CA ARG A 73 6.99 -9.22 -20.77
C ARG A 73 7.51 -7.94 -20.11
N PHE A 74 7.65 -7.93 -18.79
CA PHE A 74 7.98 -6.71 -18.02
C PHE A 74 9.41 -6.69 -17.47
N GLY A 75 10.13 -7.81 -17.56
CA GLY A 75 11.39 -8.04 -16.84
C GLY A 75 11.16 -8.50 -15.40
N SER A 76 12.18 -9.13 -14.79
CA SER A 76 12.18 -9.39 -13.35
C SER A 76 12.43 -8.09 -12.61
N MET A 77 11.41 -7.57 -11.93
CA MET A 77 11.51 -6.39 -11.07
C MET A 77 11.37 -6.73 -9.58
N ALA A 78 11.52 -7.99 -9.19
CA ALA A 78 11.61 -8.34 -7.78
C ALA A 78 12.87 -7.64 -7.22
N PRO A 79 12.74 -6.66 -6.32
CA PRO A 79 13.91 -6.04 -5.74
C PRO A 79 14.59 -7.06 -4.81
N ASP A 80 15.92 -7.06 -4.79
CA ASP A 80 16.74 -7.72 -3.76
C ASP A 80 16.45 -7.21 -2.33
N HIS A 81 15.62 -6.17 -2.20
CA HIS A 81 15.22 -5.62 -0.92
C HIS A 81 13.94 -6.29 -0.40
N PRO A 82 13.98 -6.90 0.80
CA PRO A 82 12.76 -7.07 1.56
C PRO A 82 12.18 -5.68 1.80
N TRP A 83 10.93 -5.46 1.38
CA TRP A 83 10.14 -4.29 1.76
C TRP A 83 9.94 -4.35 3.28
N SER A 84 10.96 -3.90 4.01
CA SER A 84 11.11 -4.00 5.45
C SER A 84 10.70 -2.71 6.16
N GLU A 85 10.50 -1.62 5.42
CA GLU A 85 10.10 -0.35 6.01
C GLU A 85 8.58 -0.21 5.96
N GLU A 86 8.00 0.06 7.12
CA GLU A 86 6.58 0.38 7.20
C GLU A 86 6.31 1.64 6.37
N PRO A 87 5.28 1.63 5.51
CA PRO A 87 4.91 2.80 4.73
C PRO A 87 4.62 3.98 5.66
N SER A 88 4.84 5.18 5.14
CA SER A 88 4.59 6.43 5.83
C SER A 88 3.49 7.23 5.14
N LEU A 89 2.65 7.87 5.94
CA LEU A 89 1.68 8.86 5.47
C LEU A 89 2.26 10.25 5.63
N TRP A 90 2.20 11.04 4.55
CA TRP A 90 2.69 12.40 4.50
C TRP A 90 1.55 13.37 4.18
N VAL A 91 1.59 14.54 4.80
CA VAL A 91 0.79 15.70 4.40
C VAL A 91 1.65 16.54 3.45
N LEU A 92 1.13 16.77 2.25
CA LEU A 92 1.73 17.64 1.24
C LEU A 92 1.26 19.09 1.41
N ASP A 93 0.02 19.27 1.83
CA ASP A 93 -0.62 20.56 2.09
C ASP A 93 -1.74 20.39 3.13
N ALA A 94 -1.82 21.30 4.08
CA ALA A 94 -2.80 21.24 5.17
C ALA A 94 -4.22 21.71 4.76
N GLY A 95 -4.37 22.24 3.53
CA GLY A 95 -5.63 22.70 2.98
C GLY A 95 -6.27 23.84 3.76
N GLU A 96 -7.59 23.94 3.64
CA GLU A 96 -8.37 25.05 4.19
C GLU A 96 -8.59 24.96 5.71
N GLN A 97 -8.31 23.82 6.35
CA GLN A 97 -8.59 23.59 7.78
C GLN A 97 -7.34 23.18 8.57
N PRO A 98 -6.28 24.01 8.60
CA PRO A 98 -4.99 23.68 9.21
C PRO A 98 -5.10 23.40 10.72
N ILE A 99 -6.08 23.97 11.42
CA ILE A 99 -6.33 23.70 12.85
C ILE A 99 -6.76 22.24 13.08
N LYS A 100 -7.59 21.67 12.19
CA LYS A 100 -8.00 20.27 12.28
C LYS A 100 -6.83 19.34 11.95
N VAL A 101 -6.07 19.67 10.93
CA VAL A 101 -4.83 18.94 10.55
C VAL A 101 -3.83 18.93 11.70
N PHE A 102 -3.65 20.07 12.39
CA PHE A 102 -2.82 20.15 13.60
C PHE A 102 -3.30 19.21 14.71
N ALA A 103 -4.60 19.17 14.98
CA ALA A 103 -5.16 18.28 16.00
C ALA A 103 -4.95 16.80 15.63
N LEU A 104 -5.21 16.43 14.37
CA LEU A 104 -5.00 15.06 13.87
C LEU A 104 -3.52 14.65 13.91
N LEU A 105 -2.60 15.54 13.49
CA LEU A 105 -1.16 15.28 13.53
C LEU A 105 -0.69 14.95 14.95
N ARG A 106 -1.16 15.71 15.94
CA ARG A 106 -0.82 15.44 17.34
C ARG A 106 -1.33 14.09 17.81
N LEU A 107 -2.54 13.71 17.43
CA LEU A 107 -3.14 12.44 17.82
C LEU A 107 -2.42 11.25 17.16
N ALA A 108 -2.15 11.35 15.85
CA ALA A 108 -1.53 10.27 15.09
C ALA A 108 -0.06 10.05 15.48
N ALA A 109 0.71 11.14 15.60
CA ALA A 109 2.15 11.09 15.85
C ALA A 109 2.52 11.23 17.33
N GLN A 110 1.53 11.29 18.23
CA GLN A 110 1.69 11.50 19.67
C GLN A 110 2.57 12.72 20.02
N LEU A 111 2.42 13.81 19.27
CA LEU A 111 3.25 15.00 19.42
C LEU A 111 2.67 16.01 20.41
N THR A 112 3.57 16.71 21.09
CA THR A 112 3.24 17.92 21.84
C THR A 112 2.79 19.05 20.88
N PRO A 113 2.06 20.08 21.38
CA PRO A 113 1.68 21.23 20.56
C PRO A 113 2.85 21.97 19.90
N ALA A 114 4.01 22.03 20.58
CA ALA A 114 5.20 22.69 20.04
C ALA A 114 5.79 21.89 18.87
N GLN A 115 5.98 20.57 19.05
CA GLN A 115 6.50 19.69 18.00
C GLN A 115 5.60 19.64 16.77
N ALA A 116 4.28 19.62 16.96
CA ALA A 116 3.34 19.63 15.84
C ALA A 116 3.38 20.96 15.07
N ARG A 117 3.56 22.10 15.76
CA ARG A 117 3.71 23.41 15.10
C ARG A 117 4.98 23.46 14.26
N GLU A 118 6.10 23.07 14.84
CA GLU A 118 7.39 23.00 14.14
C GLU A 118 7.29 22.10 12.90
N ARG A 119 6.62 20.95 13.03
CA ARG A 119 6.40 20.04 11.90
C ARG A 119 5.57 20.64 10.78
N MET A 120 4.50 21.38 11.11
CA MET A 120 3.66 22.01 10.09
C MET A 120 4.35 23.18 9.39
N GLN A 121 5.36 23.81 10.01
CA GLN A 121 6.10 24.91 9.40
C GLN A 121 6.95 24.49 8.20
N THR A 122 7.29 23.21 8.06
CA THR A 122 8.03 22.70 6.89
C THR A 122 7.16 22.62 5.62
N GLY A 123 5.85 22.88 5.74
CA GLY A 123 4.87 22.77 4.66
C GLY A 123 4.50 21.32 4.35
N ARG A 124 5.50 20.49 4.05
CA ARG A 124 5.36 19.04 3.84
C ARG A 124 5.93 18.29 5.03
N PHE A 125 5.16 17.35 5.58
CA PHE A 125 5.59 16.61 6.76
C PHE A 125 5.04 15.20 6.85
N ARG A 126 5.82 14.33 7.48
CA ARG A 126 5.41 12.97 7.81
C ARG A 126 4.48 12.97 9.02
N VAL A 127 3.38 12.23 8.91
CA VAL A 127 2.43 11.98 10.00
C VAL A 127 2.93 10.80 10.83
N LEU A 128 3.00 9.62 10.24
CA LEU A 128 3.44 8.39 10.91
C LEU A 128 3.94 7.36 9.89
N ASN A 129 4.71 6.39 10.38
CA ASN A 129 4.93 5.10 9.74
C ASN A 129 4.03 4.09 10.46
N ALA A 130 3.29 3.27 9.72
CA ALA A 130 2.43 2.24 10.30
C ALA A 130 1.99 1.21 9.24
N SER A 131 1.32 0.16 9.69
CA SER A 131 0.63 -0.77 8.79
C SER A 131 -0.41 -0.06 7.90
N SER A 132 -0.66 -0.58 6.69
CA SER A 132 -1.63 0.02 5.77
C SER A 132 -3.05 0.16 6.30
N TYR A 133 -3.48 -0.74 7.18
CA TYR A 133 -4.80 -0.62 7.79
C TYR A 133 -4.90 0.65 8.64
N GLU A 134 -3.87 0.91 9.44
CA GLU A 134 -3.79 2.11 10.26
C GLU A 134 -3.61 3.37 9.41
N LEU A 135 -2.75 3.33 8.38
CA LEU A 135 -2.58 4.46 7.49
C LEU A 135 -3.87 4.82 6.72
N LYS A 136 -4.67 3.84 6.31
CA LYS A 136 -5.96 4.11 5.64
C LYS A 136 -6.90 4.91 6.54
N ARG A 137 -7.01 4.51 7.82
CA ARG A 137 -7.82 5.23 8.80
C ARG A 137 -7.36 6.69 8.95
N TRP A 138 -6.05 6.90 9.07
CA TRP A 138 -5.52 8.26 9.17
C TRP A 138 -5.73 9.05 7.88
N HIS A 139 -5.49 8.45 6.72
CA HIS A 139 -5.72 9.09 5.44
C HIS A 139 -7.16 9.62 5.31
N GLU A 140 -8.17 8.79 5.60
CA GLU A 140 -9.58 9.20 5.57
C GLU A 140 -9.86 10.40 6.50
N LEU A 141 -9.30 10.39 7.72
CA LEU A 141 -9.46 11.50 8.67
C LEU A 141 -8.81 12.80 8.20
N PHE A 142 -7.60 12.73 7.64
CA PHE A 142 -6.89 13.90 7.14
C PHE A 142 -7.52 14.43 5.83
N THR A 143 -7.95 13.55 4.92
CA THR A 143 -8.71 13.95 3.72
C THR A 143 -10.02 14.63 4.10
N ALA A 144 -10.76 14.11 5.10
CA ALA A 144 -11.96 14.75 5.61
C ALA A 144 -11.70 16.11 6.27
N ALA A 145 -10.47 16.34 6.76
CA ALA A 145 -10.00 17.65 7.22
C ALA A 145 -9.53 18.56 6.07
N GLY A 146 -9.59 18.12 4.82
CA GLY A 146 -9.19 18.89 3.64
C GLY A 146 -7.69 18.86 3.33
N ALA A 147 -6.91 17.99 3.97
CA ALA A 147 -5.48 17.87 3.69
C ALA A 147 -5.22 17.08 2.39
N HIS A 148 -4.15 17.47 1.68
CA HIS A 148 -3.60 16.70 0.57
C HIS A 148 -2.50 15.77 1.09
N LEU A 149 -2.59 14.49 0.70
CA LEU A 149 -1.81 13.42 1.31
C LEU A 149 -1.03 12.63 0.27
N GLU A 150 0.04 12.00 0.72
CA GLU A 150 0.85 11.07 -0.07
C GLU A 150 1.29 9.89 0.81
N TYR A 151 1.33 8.71 0.22
CA TYR A 151 1.96 7.54 0.83
C TYR A 151 3.39 7.40 0.30
N ARG A 152 4.34 7.16 1.19
CA ARG A 152 5.74 6.91 0.83
C ARG A 152 6.22 5.61 1.45
N CYS A 153 6.99 4.86 0.68
CA CYS A 153 7.71 3.69 1.14
C CYS A 153 9.19 4.07 1.04
N GLU A 154 9.78 4.39 2.19
CA GLU A 154 11.19 4.81 2.33
C GLU A 154 12.10 3.60 2.55
#